data_AF-A0A966VCK3-F1
#
_entry.id   AF-A0A966VCK3-F1
#
_cell.length_a   1.000
_cell.length_b   1.000
_cell.length_c   1.000
_cell.angle_alpha   90.00
_cell.angle_beta   90.00
_cell.angle_gamma   90.00
#
_symmetry.space_group_name_H-M   'P 1'
#
loop_
_entity.id
_entity.type
_entity.pdbx_description
1 polymer ?
#
loop_
_entity_poly.entity_id
_entity_poly.type
_entity_poly.pdbx_seq_one_letter_code
_entity_poly.pdbx_strand_id
1 'polypeptide(L)'
;MIGLLLTRWKWGIGLFGALAFLGLALAANHYRHAYHAEKALRAADRALYIQMQYTAQSKAVAALQATEARYKRNADNADQAFQSKLADARRSADQYVLTHRVRGTFASSTGRAVASAEGRGPGVPASLPADAVMVSESDVQACTDAVTYGIGAHDWAASLPK
;
A
#
# COMPACT_ATOMS: atom_id res chain seq x y z
N MET A 1 61.26 52.32 54.98
CA MET A 1 60.38 51.13 54.90
C MET A 1 59.20 51.28 53.91
N ILE A 2 58.54 52.45 53.82
CA ILE A 2 57.33 52.64 52.98
C ILE A 2 57.58 52.45 51.46
N GLY A 3 58.74 52.89 50.93
CA GLY A 3 59.05 52.77 49.49
C GLY A 3 59.21 51.33 48.96
N LEU A 4 59.65 50.40 49.81
CA LEU A 4 59.77 48.96 49.48
C LEU A 4 58.41 48.25 49.47
N LEU A 5 57.45 48.72 50.26
CA LEU A 5 56.08 48.21 50.26
C LEU A 5 55.32 48.66 49.01
N LEU A 6 55.46 49.92 48.61
CA LEU A 6 54.80 50.48 47.43
C LEU A 6 55.29 49.87 46.10
N THR A 7 56.58 49.55 46.01
CA THR A 7 57.16 48.88 44.83
C THR A 7 56.66 47.44 44.70
N ARG A 8 56.63 46.67 45.80
CA ARG A 8 56.06 45.31 45.79
C ARG A 8 54.58 45.28 45.41
N TRP A 9 53.81 46.30 45.82
CA TRP A 9 52.40 46.42 45.48
C TRP A 9 52.16 46.68 43.98
N LYS A 10 52.99 47.54 43.36
CA LYS A 10 52.92 47.82 41.91
C LYS A 10 53.22 46.60 41.05
N TRP A 11 54.24 45.81 41.41
CA TRP A 11 54.57 44.57 40.70
C TRP A 11 53.47 43.51 40.83
N GLY A 12 52.85 43.40 42.01
CA GLY A 12 51.71 42.51 42.22
C GLY A 12 50.55 42.84 41.29
N ILE A 13 50.10 44.10 41.27
CA ILE A 13 48.96 44.54 40.44
C ILE A 13 49.24 44.36 38.94
N GLY A 14 50.47 44.67 38.50
CA GLY A 14 50.88 44.47 37.10
C GLY A 14 50.83 43.01 36.66
N LEU A 15 51.31 42.09 37.52
CA LEU A 15 51.27 40.65 37.24
C LEU A 15 49.84 40.12 37.20
N PHE A 16 48.99 40.52 38.15
CA PHE A 16 47.58 40.13 38.15
C PHE A 16 46.84 40.64 36.91
N GLY A 17 47.08 41.89 36.51
CA GLY A 17 46.49 42.45 35.28
C GLY A 17 46.94 41.71 34.01
N ALA A 18 48.23 41.38 33.91
CA ALA A 18 48.77 40.62 32.78
C ALA A 18 48.20 39.19 32.71
N LEU A 19 48.08 38.50 33.84
CA LEU A 19 47.49 37.15 33.90
C LEU A 19 45.99 37.18 33.58
N ALA A 20 45.25 38.19 34.07
CA ALA A 20 43.85 38.36 33.74
C ALA A 20 43.64 38.59 32.23
N PHE A 21 44.48 39.45 31.62
CA PHE A 21 44.42 39.70 30.18
C PHE A 21 44.78 38.46 29.36
N LEU A 22 45.82 37.73 29.76
CA LEU A 22 46.20 36.47 29.12
C LEU A 22 45.08 35.43 29.22
N GLY A 23 44.45 35.30 30.39
CA GLY A 23 43.31 34.41 30.59
C GLY A 23 42.13 34.77 29.68
N LEU A 24 41.80 36.07 29.56
CA LEU A 24 40.74 36.54 28.67
C LEU A 24 41.06 36.27 27.20
N ALA A 25 42.31 36.50 26.78
CA ALA A 25 42.76 36.27 25.41
C ALA A 25 42.70 34.78 25.04
N LEU A 26 43.14 33.89 25.94
CA LEU A 26 43.04 32.44 25.75
C LEU A 26 41.58 31.98 25.69
N ALA A 27 40.72 32.49 26.57
CA ALA A 27 39.29 32.18 26.55
C ALA A 27 38.65 32.62 25.23
N ALA A 28 38.92 33.86 24.78
CA ALA A 28 38.40 34.37 23.51
C ALA A 28 38.86 33.53 22.31
N ASN A 29 40.14 33.12 22.29
CA ASN A 29 40.66 32.26 21.24
C ASN A 29 40.00 30.87 21.27
N HIS A 30 39.86 30.27 22.46
CA HIS A 30 39.20 28.97 22.63
C HIS A 30 37.76 28.99 22.13
N TYR A 31 36.94 29.98 22.56
CA TYR A 31 35.55 30.09 22.11
C TYR A 31 35.43 30.38 20.62
N ARG A 32 36.36 31.14 20.04
CA ARG A 32 36.39 31.37 18.59
C ARG A 32 36.64 30.06 17.83
N HIS A 33 37.62 29.27 18.25
CA HIS A 33 37.90 27.97 17.64
C HIS A 33 36.73 26.99 17.82
N ALA A 34 36.18 26.91 19.02
CA ALA A 34 35.01 26.07 19.31
C ALA A 34 33.81 26.46 18.43
N TYR A 35 33.52 27.76 18.29
CA TYR A 35 32.44 28.25 17.42
C TYR A 35 32.65 27.85 15.96
N HIS A 36 33.86 28.03 15.41
CA HIS A 36 34.14 27.65 14.03
C HIS A 36 34.07 26.13 13.82
N ALA A 37 34.54 25.34 14.79
CA ALA A 37 34.46 23.88 14.75
C ALA A 37 33.01 23.40 14.78
N GLU A 38 32.17 23.92 15.70
CA GLU A 38 30.74 23.59 15.74
C GLU A 38 30.02 23.99 14.45
N LYS A 39 30.32 25.17 13.91
CA LYS A 39 29.72 25.64 12.65
C LYS A 39 30.06 24.70 11.49
N ALA A 40 31.32 24.23 11.41
CA ALA A 40 31.75 23.29 10.39
C ALA A 40 31.06 21.92 10.55
N LEU A 41 30.95 21.42 11.78
CA LEU A 41 30.26 20.15 12.07
C LEU A 41 28.77 20.22 11.69
N ARG A 42 28.05 21.29 12.08
CA ARG A 42 26.64 21.44 11.71
C ARG A 42 26.44 21.54 10.19
N ALA A 43 27.38 22.15 9.47
CA ALA A 43 27.33 22.19 8.01
C ALA A 43 27.53 20.80 7.40
N ALA A 44 28.47 20.00 7.93
CA ALA A 44 28.69 18.63 7.50
C ALA A 44 27.49 17.72 7.83
N ASP A 45 26.92 17.84 9.03
CA ASP A 45 25.73 17.08 9.45
C ASP A 45 24.53 17.41 8.57
N ARG A 46 24.33 18.70 8.22
CA ARG A 46 23.28 19.10 7.29
C ARG A 46 23.45 18.47 5.92
N ALA A 47 24.67 18.44 5.38
CA ALA A 47 24.96 17.82 4.09
C ALA A 47 24.67 16.31 4.12
N LEU A 48 25.13 15.62 5.19
CA LEU A 48 24.88 14.20 5.41
C LEU A 48 23.39 13.91 5.54
N TYR A 49 22.66 14.71 6.32
CA TYR A 49 21.22 14.59 6.49
C TYR A 49 20.48 14.68 5.16
N ILE A 50 20.80 15.68 4.34
CA ILE A 50 20.20 15.85 3.02
C ILE A 50 20.49 14.63 2.12
N GLN A 51 21.73 14.16 2.09
CA GLN A 51 22.11 12.97 1.31
C GLN A 51 21.35 11.71 1.77
N MET A 52 21.22 11.51 3.08
CA MET A 52 20.49 10.38 3.65
C MET A 52 19.00 10.48 3.36
N GLN A 53 18.41 11.68 3.38
CA GLN A 53 17.02 11.87 2.95
C GLN A 53 16.81 11.49 1.48
N TYR A 54 17.67 11.96 0.57
CA TYR A 54 17.57 11.57 -0.85
C TYR A 54 17.67 10.05 -1.04
N THR A 55 18.60 9.41 -0.33
CA THR A 55 18.78 7.96 -0.40
C THR A 55 17.59 7.20 0.19
N ALA A 56 17.00 7.69 1.28
CA ALA A 56 15.80 7.11 1.87
C ALA A 56 14.60 7.25 0.93
N GLN A 57 14.43 8.43 0.33
CA GLN A 57 13.37 8.69 -0.63
C GLN A 57 13.50 7.82 -1.88
N SER A 58 14.70 7.69 -2.45
CA SER A 58 14.92 6.84 -3.62
C SER A 58 14.61 5.38 -3.34
N LYS A 59 14.99 4.87 -2.16
CA LYS A 59 14.66 3.51 -1.71
C LYS A 59 13.16 3.33 -1.52
N ALA A 60 12.46 4.31 -0.94
CA ALA A 60 11.01 4.26 -0.77
C ALA A 60 10.27 4.23 -2.12
N VAL A 61 10.67 5.08 -3.07
CA VAL A 61 10.10 5.09 -4.43
C VAL A 61 10.36 3.76 -5.14
N ALA A 62 11.59 3.22 -5.07
CA ALA A 62 11.90 1.93 -5.68
C ALA A 62 11.09 0.79 -5.05
N ALA A 63 10.89 0.79 -3.74
CA ALA A 63 10.08 -0.21 -3.04
C ALA A 63 8.59 -0.12 -3.41
N LEU A 64 8.06 1.10 -3.58
CA LEU A 64 6.70 1.32 -4.06
C LEU A 64 6.52 0.77 -5.47
N GLN A 65 7.40 1.15 -6.40
CA GLN A 65 7.37 0.68 -7.80
C GLN A 65 7.49 -0.85 -7.90
N ALA A 66 8.37 -1.46 -7.11
CA ALA A 66 8.51 -2.92 -7.09
C ALA A 66 7.24 -3.61 -6.59
N THR A 67 6.58 -3.00 -5.61
CA THR A 67 5.31 -3.49 -5.04
C THR A 67 4.16 -3.35 -6.02
N GLU A 68 4.02 -2.19 -6.68
CA GLU A 68 3.05 -1.95 -7.75
C GLU A 68 3.24 -2.93 -8.90
N ALA A 69 4.48 -3.14 -9.35
CA ALA A 69 4.80 -4.08 -10.41
C ALA A 69 4.43 -5.53 -10.01
N ARG A 70 4.63 -5.91 -8.75
CA ARG A 70 4.20 -7.21 -8.24
C ARG A 70 2.68 -7.34 -8.25
N TYR A 71 1.95 -6.34 -7.76
CA TYR A 71 0.49 -6.36 -7.79
C TYR A 71 -0.06 -6.42 -9.21
N LYS A 72 0.52 -5.67 -10.14
CA LYS A 72 0.14 -5.73 -11.55
C LYS A 72 0.34 -7.13 -12.15
N ARG A 73 1.51 -7.74 -11.96
CA ARG A 73 1.75 -9.13 -12.42
C ARG A 73 0.76 -10.12 -11.81
N ASN A 74 0.46 -9.98 -10.52
CA ASN A 74 -0.50 -10.87 -9.86
C ASN A 74 -1.93 -10.68 -10.42
N ALA A 75 -2.33 -9.44 -10.71
CA ALA A 75 -3.61 -9.15 -11.35
C ALA A 75 -3.66 -9.72 -12.78
N ASP A 76 -2.63 -9.50 -13.59
CA ASP A 76 -2.55 -10.02 -14.97
C ASP A 76 -2.61 -11.56 -14.98
N ASN A 77 -1.91 -12.23 -14.06
CA ASN A 77 -1.93 -13.68 -13.93
C ASN A 77 -3.32 -14.19 -13.50
N ALA A 78 -3.98 -13.49 -12.57
CA ALA A 78 -5.32 -13.85 -12.11
C ALA A 78 -6.37 -13.68 -13.23
N ASP A 79 -6.26 -12.60 -14.01
CA ASP A 79 -7.13 -12.36 -15.17
C ASP A 79 -6.93 -13.44 -16.24
N GLN A 80 -5.68 -13.77 -16.60
CA GLN A 80 -5.40 -14.85 -17.55
C GLN A 80 -5.98 -16.21 -17.07
N ALA A 81 -5.81 -16.53 -15.79
CA ALA A 81 -6.38 -17.74 -15.21
C ALA A 81 -7.92 -17.73 -15.24
N PHE A 82 -8.54 -16.57 -14.95
CA PHE A 82 -9.98 -16.39 -15.04
C PHE A 82 -10.49 -16.56 -16.47
N GLN A 83 -9.87 -15.95 -17.46
CA GLN A 83 -10.26 -16.07 -18.88
C GLN A 83 -10.20 -17.53 -19.35
N SER A 84 -9.18 -18.28 -18.94
CA SER A 84 -9.09 -19.72 -19.24
C SER A 84 -10.24 -20.50 -18.60
N LYS A 85 -10.51 -20.28 -17.30
CA LYS A 85 -11.61 -20.94 -16.58
C LYS A 85 -12.97 -20.60 -17.18
N LEU A 86 -13.17 -19.35 -17.62
CA LEU A 86 -14.40 -18.90 -18.25
C LEU A 86 -14.64 -19.60 -19.59
N ALA A 87 -13.60 -19.74 -20.41
CA ALA A 87 -13.68 -20.47 -21.67
C ALA A 87 -14.04 -21.95 -21.44
N ASP A 88 -13.44 -22.60 -20.44
CA ASP A 88 -13.74 -23.98 -20.06
C ASP A 88 -15.19 -24.12 -19.57
N ALA A 89 -15.61 -23.22 -18.67
CA ALA A 89 -16.96 -23.21 -18.11
C ALA A 89 -18.02 -23.02 -19.19
N ARG A 90 -17.80 -22.10 -20.14
CA ARG A 90 -18.70 -21.90 -21.29
C ARG A 90 -18.80 -23.14 -22.16
N ARG A 91 -17.68 -23.80 -22.47
CA ARG A 91 -17.71 -25.09 -23.21
C ARG A 91 -18.50 -26.16 -22.48
N SER A 92 -18.36 -26.27 -21.16
CA SER A 92 -19.16 -27.18 -20.35
C SER A 92 -20.65 -26.81 -20.32
N ALA A 93 -20.97 -25.52 -20.27
CA ALA A 93 -22.35 -25.04 -20.36
C ALA A 93 -22.98 -25.38 -21.72
N ASP A 94 -22.26 -25.16 -22.83
CA ASP A 94 -22.74 -25.52 -24.16
C ASP A 94 -22.99 -27.03 -24.30
N GLN A 95 -22.09 -27.87 -23.77
CA GLN A 95 -22.30 -29.32 -23.70
C GLN A 95 -23.51 -29.70 -22.85
N TYR A 96 -23.72 -29.02 -21.72
CA TYR A 96 -24.88 -29.23 -20.86
C TYR A 96 -26.18 -28.92 -21.60
N VAL A 97 -26.23 -27.77 -22.30
CA VAL A 97 -27.37 -27.37 -23.13
C VAL A 97 -27.65 -28.39 -24.24
N LEU A 98 -26.63 -28.90 -24.92
CA LEU A 98 -26.80 -29.90 -25.99
C LEU A 98 -27.32 -31.25 -25.48
N THR A 99 -26.93 -31.66 -24.28
CA THR A 99 -27.24 -32.99 -23.71
C THR A 99 -28.52 -33.00 -22.88
N HIS A 100 -29.00 -31.84 -22.45
CA HIS A 100 -30.19 -31.69 -21.62
C HIS A 100 -31.30 -30.99 -22.40
N ARG A 101 -32.56 -31.15 -21.97
CA ARG A 101 -33.73 -30.54 -22.65
C ARG A 101 -33.83 -29.02 -22.40
N VAL A 102 -32.75 -28.28 -22.62
CA VAL A 102 -32.74 -26.82 -22.64
C VAL A 102 -33.33 -26.40 -23.99
N ARG A 103 -34.63 -26.05 -24.03
CA ARG A 103 -35.28 -25.65 -25.30
C ARG A 103 -34.86 -24.23 -25.69
N GLY A 104 -34.45 -24.07 -26.95
CA GLY A 104 -34.07 -22.80 -27.54
C GLY A 104 -35.22 -21.79 -27.57
N THR A 105 -34.91 -20.56 -27.12
CA THR A 105 -35.67 -19.31 -27.28
C THR A 105 -37.14 -19.33 -26.87
N PHE A 106 -37.39 -18.97 -25.60
CA PHE A 106 -38.46 -18.02 -25.31
C PHE A 106 -37.80 -16.63 -25.28
N ALA A 107 -38.38 -15.67 -26.01
CA ALA A 107 -37.92 -14.29 -26.00
C ALA A 107 -37.70 -13.85 -24.54
N SER A 108 -36.48 -13.39 -24.24
CA SER A 108 -36.00 -12.84 -22.97
C SER A 108 -37.15 -12.26 -22.12
N SER A 109 -37.81 -13.08 -21.31
CA SER A 109 -38.54 -12.57 -20.18
C SER A 109 -37.46 -12.31 -19.14
N THR A 110 -37.03 -11.06 -19.03
CA THR A 110 -36.30 -10.55 -17.88
C THR A 110 -36.91 -11.15 -16.61
N GLY A 111 -36.27 -12.21 -16.10
CA GLY A 111 -36.68 -12.93 -14.91
C GLY A 111 -36.34 -12.07 -13.71
N ARG A 112 -37.09 -10.97 -13.54
CA ARG A 112 -37.15 -10.25 -12.28
C ARG A 112 -37.63 -11.29 -11.28
N ALA A 113 -36.76 -11.72 -10.37
CA ALA A 113 -37.18 -12.50 -9.21
C ALA A 113 -38.13 -11.61 -8.42
N VAL A 114 -39.43 -11.68 -8.72
CA VAL A 114 -40.45 -11.06 -7.89
C VAL A 114 -40.57 -11.98 -6.69
N ALA A 115 -39.84 -11.64 -5.63
CA ALA A 115 -40.14 -12.15 -4.31
C ALA A 115 -41.53 -11.63 -3.92
N SER A 116 -42.59 -12.34 -4.33
CA SER A 116 -43.91 -12.18 -3.74
C SER A 116 -43.96 -13.08 -2.51
N ALA A 117 -43.52 -12.51 -1.38
CA ALA A 117 -43.90 -13.03 -0.09
C ALA A 117 -45.30 -12.50 0.22
N GLU A 118 -46.34 -13.15 -0.30
CA GLU A 118 -47.71 -12.94 0.20
C GLU A 118 -48.62 -14.13 -0.14
N GLY A 119 -48.77 -15.01 0.85
CA GLY A 119 -50.07 -15.60 1.16
C GLY A 119 -50.70 -16.56 0.13
N ARG A 120 -50.00 -17.63 -0.25
CA ARG A 120 -50.57 -18.96 -0.53
C ARG A 120 -49.40 -19.92 -0.74
N GLY A 121 -49.35 -21.01 0.04
CA GLY A 121 -48.25 -21.96 -0.01
C GLY A 121 -47.97 -22.42 -1.45
N PRO A 122 -46.71 -22.68 -1.83
CA PRO A 122 -46.39 -23.09 -3.19
C PRO A 122 -47.04 -24.45 -3.42
N GLY A 123 -48.25 -24.44 -3.98
CA GLY A 123 -48.91 -25.64 -4.46
C GLY A 123 -48.05 -26.19 -5.56
N VAL A 124 -47.19 -27.14 -5.23
CA VAL A 124 -46.46 -27.93 -6.21
C VAL A 124 -47.52 -28.64 -7.04
N PRO A 125 -47.61 -28.39 -8.36
CA PRO A 125 -48.55 -29.12 -9.21
C PRO A 125 -48.28 -30.61 -9.08
N ALA A 126 -49.33 -31.42 -8.86
CA ALA A 126 -49.22 -32.88 -8.70
C ALA A 126 -48.56 -33.58 -9.89
N SER A 127 -48.55 -32.92 -11.04
CA SER A 127 -47.71 -33.24 -12.19
C SER A 127 -47.13 -31.95 -12.75
N LEU A 128 -45.82 -31.78 -12.63
CA LEU A 128 -45.08 -30.89 -13.52
C LEU A 128 -45.13 -31.53 -14.93
N PRO A 129 -45.57 -30.82 -15.98
CA PRO A 129 -45.35 -31.30 -17.34
C PRO A 129 -43.88 -31.71 -17.48
N ALA A 130 -43.57 -32.75 -18.26
CA ALA A 130 -42.17 -33.17 -18.49
C ALA A 130 -41.28 -32.04 -19.07
N ASP A 131 -41.90 -30.93 -19.45
CA ASP A 131 -41.32 -29.71 -20.02
C ASP A 131 -41.27 -28.54 -19.00
N ALA A 132 -41.47 -28.76 -17.69
CA ALA A 132 -41.78 -27.68 -16.74
C ALA A 132 -40.60 -27.05 -15.97
N VAL A 133 -39.36 -27.30 -16.37
CA VAL A 133 -38.22 -26.48 -15.92
C VAL A 133 -37.46 -26.03 -17.16
N MET A 134 -37.90 -24.90 -17.72
CA MET A 134 -37.38 -24.33 -18.96
C MET A 134 -36.40 -23.22 -18.60
N VAL A 135 -35.20 -23.58 -18.18
CA VAL A 135 -34.09 -22.61 -18.16
C VAL A 135 -33.69 -22.36 -19.60
N SER A 136 -33.59 -21.10 -20.03
CA SER A 136 -33.15 -20.79 -21.40
C SER A 136 -31.64 -21.02 -21.54
N GLU A 137 -31.16 -21.26 -22.76
CA GLU A 137 -29.72 -21.34 -23.05
C GLU A 137 -28.97 -20.08 -22.56
N SER A 138 -29.57 -18.90 -22.79
CA SER A 138 -29.02 -17.64 -22.30
C SER A 138 -28.92 -17.57 -20.78
N ASP A 139 -29.90 -18.14 -20.05
CA ASP A 139 -29.85 -18.18 -18.59
C ASP A 139 -28.75 -19.12 -18.10
N VAL A 140 -28.56 -20.28 -18.76
CA VAL A 140 -27.48 -21.22 -18.43
C VAL A 140 -26.11 -20.56 -18.63
N GLN A 141 -25.91 -19.87 -19.77
CA GLN A 141 -24.66 -19.15 -20.04
C GLN A 141 -24.43 -18.00 -19.07
N ALA A 142 -25.44 -17.16 -18.82
CA ALA A 142 -25.33 -16.02 -17.90
C ALA A 142 -25.05 -16.46 -16.46
N CYS A 143 -25.73 -17.50 -15.97
CA CYS A 143 -25.47 -18.05 -14.64
C CYS A 143 -24.08 -18.69 -14.55
N THR A 144 -23.62 -19.36 -15.62
CA THR A 144 -22.28 -19.95 -15.67
C THR A 144 -21.20 -18.87 -15.59
N ASP A 145 -21.33 -17.80 -16.38
CA ASP A 145 -20.41 -16.66 -16.37
C ASP A 145 -20.39 -16.00 -14.98
N ALA A 146 -21.57 -15.74 -14.40
CA ALA A 146 -21.70 -15.10 -13.09
C ALA A 146 -21.10 -15.93 -11.95
N VAL A 147 -21.36 -17.24 -11.93
CA VAL A 147 -20.80 -18.15 -10.92
C VAL A 147 -19.29 -18.30 -11.09
N THR A 148 -18.81 -18.44 -12.33
CA THR A 148 -17.36 -18.53 -12.61
C THR A 148 -16.63 -17.27 -12.17
N TYR A 149 -17.22 -16.10 -12.42
CA TYR A 149 -16.71 -14.83 -11.92
C TYR A 149 -16.72 -14.76 -10.39
N GLY A 150 -17.83 -15.12 -9.75
CA GLY A 150 -17.96 -15.09 -8.29
C GLY A 150 -16.92 -15.97 -7.58
N ILE A 151 -16.71 -17.19 -8.08
CA ILE A 151 -15.68 -18.10 -7.56
C ILE A 151 -14.28 -17.53 -7.82
N GLY A 152 -14.01 -17.04 -9.03
CA GLY A 152 -12.72 -16.44 -9.37
C GLY A 152 -12.38 -15.23 -8.49
N ALA A 153 -13.34 -14.35 -8.24
CA ALA A 153 -13.18 -13.20 -7.37
C ALA A 153 -12.94 -13.61 -5.90
N HIS A 154 -13.67 -14.61 -5.40
CA HIS A 154 -13.46 -15.16 -4.07
C HIS A 154 -12.05 -15.75 -3.91
N ASP A 155 -11.62 -16.61 -4.84
CA ASP A 155 -10.31 -17.25 -4.80
C ASP A 155 -9.16 -16.23 -4.88
N TRP A 156 -9.33 -15.20 -5.72
CA TRP A 156 -8.37 -14.10 -5.79
C TRP A 156 -8.30 -13.34 -4.46
N ALA A 157 -9.44 -12.97 -3.87
CA ALA A 157 -9.48 -12.29 -2.58
C ALA A 157 -8.82 -13.13 -1.46
N ALA A 158 -9.05 -14.45 -1.46
CA ALA A 158 -8.43 -15.39 -0.52
C ALA A 158 -6.90 -15.52 -0.70
N SER A 159 -6.37 -15.20 -1.88
CA SER A 159 -4.94 -15.26 -2.18
C SER A 159 -4.13 -14.03 -1.73
N LEU A 160 -4.80 -12.93 -1.37
CA LEU A 160 -4.14 -11.69 -0.97
C LEU A 160 -3.53 -11.83 0.44
N PRO A 161 -2.30 -11.33 0.66
CA PRO A 161 -1.69 -11.33 1.99
C PRO A 161 -2.53 -10.50 2.97
N LYS A 162 -2.66 -11.00 4.21
CA LYS A 162 -3.36 -10.34 5.32
C LYS A 162 -2.51 -9.24 5.95
#